data_AF-A0A1F8NTI4-F1
#
_entry.id   AF-A0A1F8NTI4-F1
#
_cell.length_a   1.000
_cell.length_b   1.000
_cell.length_c   1.000
_cell.angle_alpha   90.00
_cell.angle_beta   90.00
_cell.angle_gamma   90.00
#
_symmetry.space_group_name_H-M   'P 1'
#
loop_
_entity.id
_entity.type
_entity.pdbx_description
1 polymer ?
#
loop_
_entity_poly.entity_id
_entity_poly.type
_entity_poly.pdbx_seq_one_letter_code
_entity_poly.pdbx_strand_id
1 'polypeptide(L)' 'MPFRLGGPELIIILVIVLLIFGVGRVGKIGGELGKGIKEFRRGLQSDENKAPESQDASTKPPEGGPAA' A
#
# COMPACT_ATOMS: atom_id res chain seq x y z
N MET A 1 -25.06 3.61 -27.91
CA MET A 1 -23.82 4.43 -27.82
C MET A 1 -23.21 4.20 -26.44
N PRO A 2 -21.88 4.23 -26.35
CA PRO A 2 -21.05 3.19 -25.75
C PRO A 2 -20.64 3.50 -24.31
N PHE A 3 -20.11 2.50 -23.59
CA PHE A 3 -19.33 2.65 -22.35
C PHE A 3 -19.93 3.58 -21.28
N ARG A 4 -20.82 3.03 -20.43
CA ARG A 4 -20.95 3.61 -19.09
C ARG A 4 -19.60 3.35 -18.45
N LEU A 5 -18.79 4.39 -18.24
CA LEU A 5 -17.54 4.37 -17.48
C LEU A 5 -17.79 3.79 -16.08
N GLY A 6 -17.95 2.48 -16.00
CA GLY A 6 -18.21 1.73 -14.80
C GLY A 6 -16.91 1.14 -14.29
N GLY A 7 -16.97 0.64 -13.04
CA GLY A 7 -15.87 -0.11 -12.43
C GLY A 7 -15.20 -1.16 -13.34
N PRO A 8 -15.94 -1.89 -14.22
CA PRO A 8 -15.33 -2.87 -15.11
C PRO A 8 -14.34 -2.29 -16.14
N GLU A 9 -14.68 -1.20 -16.83
CA GLU A 9 -13.78 -0.56 -17.80
C GLU A 9 -12.49 -0.05 -17.15
N LEU A 10 -12.59 0.54 -15.95
CA LEU A 10 -11.41 0.97 -15.19
C LEU A 10 -10.51 -0.21 -14.81
N ILE A 11 -11.09 -1.36 -14.45
CA ILE A 11 -10.33 -2.58 -14.18
C ILE A 11 -9.59 -3.05 -15.43
N ILE A 12 -10.24 -3.05 -16.60
CA ILE A 12 -9.60 -3.46 -17.86
C ILE A 12 -8.42 -2.55 -18.20
N ILE A 13 -8.60 -1.23 -18.08
CA ILE A 13 -7.54 -0.25 -18.31
C ILE A 13 -6.40 -0.46 -17.31
N LEU A 14 -6.72 -0.67 -16.04
CA LEU A 14 -5.74 -0.96 -14.98
C LEU A 14 -4.91 -2.20 -15.34
N VAL A 15 -5.55 -3.29 -15.77
CA VAL A 15 -4.83 -4.51 -16.19
C VAL A 15 -3.87 -4.22 -17.36
N ILE A 16 -4.30 -3.47 -18.37
CA ILE A 16 -3.43 -3.10 -19.50
C ILE A 16 -2.22 -2.28 -19.04
N VAL A 17 -2.44 -1.29 -18.16
CA VAL A 17 -1.36 -0.50 -17.56
C VAL A 17 -0.40 -1.39 -16.79
N LEU A 18 -0.89 -2.33 -15.97
CA LEU A 18 -0.04 -3.27 -15.25
C LEU A 18 0.74 -4.22 -16.17
N LEU A 19 0.22 -4.57 -17.35
CA LEU A 19 0.96 -5.37 -18.33
C LEU A 19 2.10 -4.58 -18.98
N ILE A 20 1.87 -3.29 -19.30
CA ILE A 20 2.88 -2.42 -19.93
C ILE A 20 3.97 -2.05 -18.93
N PHE A 21 3.58 -1.60 -17.73
CA PHE A 21 4.52 -1.12 -16.72
C PHE A 21 5.06 -2.23 -15.81
N GLY A 22 4.33 -3.34 -15.67
CA GLY A 22 4.64 -4.45 -14.78
C GLY A 22 4.14 -4.23 -13.33
N VAL A 23 3.67 -5.29 -12.69
CA VAL A 23 3.23 -5.29 -11.27
C VAL A 23 4.33 -4.81 -10.31
N GLY A 24 5.59 -5.15 -10.59
CA GLY A 24 6.73 -4.79 -9.73
C GLY A 24 7.08 -3.32 -9.76
N ARG A 25 6.98 -2.66 -10.92
CA ARG A 25 7.27 -1.22 -11.05
C ARG A 25 6.18 -0.37 -10.41
N VAL A 26 4.91 -0.72 -10.66
CA VAL A 26 3.76 -0.05 -10.03
C VAL A 26 3.80 -0.21 -8.51
N GLY A 27 4.07 -1.42 -8.01
CA GLY A 27 4.20 -1.68 -6.56
C GLY A 27 5.37 -0.94 -5.92
N LYS A 28 6.53 -0.86 -6.58
CA LYS A 28 7.70 -0.12 -6.08
C LYS A 28 7.41 1.38 -5.94
N ILE A 29 6.85 1.99 -6.99
CA ILE A 29 6.48 3.41 -7.00
C ILE A 29 5.38 3.68 -5.95
N GLY A 30 4.35 2.84 -5.91
CA GLY A 30 3.28 2.94 -4.91
C GLY A 30 3.78 2.80 -3.47
N GLY A 31 4.76 1.92 -3.23
CA GLY A 31 5.39 1.75 -1.91
C GLY A 31 6.20 2.98 -1.48
N GLU A 32 6.97 3.57 -2.39
CA GLU A 32 7.73 4.82 -2.12
C GLU A 32 6.79 6.00 -1.88
N LEU A 33 5.75 6.16 -2.71
CA LEU A 33 4.71 7.17 -2.53
C LEU A 33 3.92 6.97 -1.24
N GLY A 34 3.55 5.73 -0.92
CA GLY A 34 2.79 5.38 0.28
C GLY A 34 3.56 5.70 1.56
N LYS A 35 4.87 5.44 1.60
CA LYS A 35 5.74 5.86 2.72
C LYS A 35 5.76 7.38 2.87
N GLY A 36 5.92 8.12 1.77
CA GLY A 36 5.86 9.59 1.78
C GLY A 36 4.53 10.13 2.29
N ILE A 37 3.40 9.56 1.83
CA ILE A 37 2.06 9.93 2.29
C ILE A 37 1.85 9.58 3.77
N LYS A 38 2.37 8.44 4.25
CA LYS A 38 2.29 8.02 5.65
C LYS A 38 3.03 9.01 6.56
N GLU A 39 4.25 9.40 6.19
CA GLU A 39 5.02 10.39 6.94
C GLU A 39 4.38 11.78 6.87
N PHE A 40 3.84 12.17 5.71
CA PHE A 40 3.10 13.42 5.56
C PHE A 40 1.86 13.46 6.47
N ARG A 41 1.06 12.38 6.51
CA ARG A 41 -0.07 12.26 7.43
C ARG A 41 0.38 12.29 8.89
N ARG A 42 1.48 11.62 9.23
CA ARG A 42 2.05 11.63 10.59
C ARG A 42 2.49 13.02 11.01
N GLY A 43 3.12 13.79 10.11
CA GLY A 43 3.49 15.18 10.34
C GLY A 43 2.26 16.07 10.61
N LEU A 44 1.23 15.96 9.77
CA LEU A 44 -0.02 16.70 9.94
C LEU A 44 -0.78 16.33 11.23
N GLN A 45 -0.75 15.05 11.64
CA GLN A 45 -1.39 14.59 12.89
C GLN A 45 -0.58 14.98 14.13
N SER A 46 0.74 15.09 14.03
CA SER A 46 1.61 15.42 15.16
C SER A 46 1.44 16.87 15.65
N ASP A 47 0.89 17.76 14.83
CA ASP A 47 0.49 19.12 15.23
C ASP A 47 -0.86 19.14 15.99
N GLU A 48 -1.70 18.10 15.88
CA GLU A 48 -3.06 18.13 16.43
C GLU A 48 -3.29 17.19 17.64
N ASN A 49 -2.59 16.05 17.77
CA ASN A 49 -2.74 15.20 18.96
C ASN A 49 -1.62 14.15 19.10
N LYS A 50 -0.95 14.10 20.25
CA LYS A 50 -0.01 13.01 20.59
C LYS A 50 -0.77 11.69 20.80
N ALA A 51 -0.60 10.73 19.91
CA ALA A 51 -0.81 9.31 20.20
C ALA A 51 0.33 8.47 19.61
N PRO A 52 0.86 7.47 20.35
CA PRO A 52 2.06 6.76 19.97
C PRO A 52 1.80 5.72 18.88
N GLU A 53 2.86 5.53 18.12
CA GLU A 53 3.20 4.45 17.20
C GLU A 53 2.41 3.14 17.37
N SER A 54 1.88 2.62 16.25
CA SER A 54 1.54 1.22 16.15
C SER A 54 1.74 0.69 14.74
N GLN A 55 2.63 -0.31 14.71
CA GLN A 55 2.58 -1.50 13.87
C GLN A 55 3.27 -1.41 12.51
N ASP A 56 4.60 -1.51 12.59
CA ASP A 56 5.37 -2.32 11.66
C ASP A 56 5.05 -3.80 11.94
N ALA A 57 4.05 -4.32 11.23
CA ALA A 57 3.71 -5.74 11.25
C ALA A 57 4.51 -6.46 10.15
N SER A 58 5.80 -6.66 10.37
CA SER A 58 6.55 -7.74 9.71
C SER A 58 7.84 -8.03 10.46
N THR A 59 7.85 -9.22 11.07
CA THR A 59 9.02 -10.09 11.38
C THR A 59 9.05 -10.50 12.84
N LYS A 60 8.21 -11.47 13.21
CA LYS A 60 8.63 -12.65 14.00
C LYS A 60 7.74 -13.84 13.58
N PRO A 61 8.26 -14.83 12.85
CA PRO A 61 7.65 -16.15 12.84
C PRO A 61 7.68 -16.69 14.28
N PRO A 62 6.59 -17.26 14.83
CA PRO A 62 6.70 -18.06 16.03
C PRO A 62 7.46 -19.34 15.66
N GLU A 63 8.77 -19.34 15.88
CA GLU A 63 9.54 -20.58 16.02
C GLU A 63 8.89 -21.39 17.15
N GLY A 64 8.21 -22.47 16.77
CA GLY A 64 7.82 -23.53 17.69
C GLY A 64 9.07 -24.05 18.38
N GLY A 65 9.12 -23.89 19.70
CA GLY A 65 10.34 -24.06 20.48
C GLY A 65 10.84 -25.50 20.57
N PRO A 66 12.12 -25.69 20.94
CA PRO A 66 12.57 -26.91 21.58
C PRO A 66 12.39 -26.75 23.09
N ALA A 67 11.37 -27.39 23.66
CA ALA A 67 11.27 -27.56 25.10
C ALA A 67 10.84 -28.99 25.42
N ALA A 68 11.82 -29.73 25.95
CA ALA A 68 11.75 -30.99 26.69
C ALA A 68 11.47 -32.28 25.89
#